data_AF-A0A6S7JIL7-F1
#
_entry.id   AF-A0A6S7JIL7-F1
#
_cell.length_a   1.000
_cell.length_b   1.000
_cell.length_c   1.000
_cell.angle_alpha   90.00
_cell.angle_beta   90.00
_cell.angle_gamma   90.00
#
_symmetry.space_group_name_H-M   'P 1'
#
loop_
_entity.id
_entity.type
_entity.pdbx_description
1 polymer ?
#
loop_
_entity_poly.entity_id
_entity_poly.type
_entity_poly.pdbx_seq_one_letter_code
_entity_poly.pdbx_strand_id
1 'polypeptide(L)'
;MNCLHGKPAVYSTTSNGTFWFCGQNSSCNFICAENECYMFEKAIMAWRCTEQPHPRCREHNKLAKMCVVKDLMKESYGRPFFVCGEKGKKCSFWMWGDVYPIAKPECHHGLPCVIRKVKKEGLNKDRVFFCCPNDKECTCRFFEWAPDEQVGFFQTVNFSEEPLENKEKNNYLATEFINSLANELKL
;
A
#
# COMPACT_ATOMS: atom_id res chain seq x y z
N MET A 1 -1.37 -12.26 -15.76
CA MET A 1 -1.60 -11.58 -14.47
C MET A 1 -1.90 -12.57 -13.34
N ASN A 2 -1.39 -12.30 -12.13
CA ASN A 2 -1.75 -13.04 -10.91
C ASN A 2 -2.46 -12.10 -9.92
N CYS A 3 -3.51 -12.58 -9.24
CA CYS A 3 -4.26 -11.82 -8.23
C CYS A 3 -3.46 -11.56 -6.95
N LEU A 4 -3.99 -10.81 -5.99
CA LEU A 4 -3.24 -10.43 -4.76
C LEU A 4 -2.65 -11.63 -3.99
N HIS A 5 -3.25 -12.82 -4.05
CA HIS A 5 -2.78 -14.03 -3.36
C HIS A 5 -1.94 -14.98 -4.23
N GLY A 6 -1.44 -14.53 -5.39
CA GLY A 6 -0.52 -15.32 -6.21
C GLY A 6 -1.18 -16.34 -7.14
N LYS A 7 -2.51 -16.40 -7.20
CA LYS A 7 -3.23 -17.28 -8.14
C LYS A 7 -3.43 -16.60 -9.49
N PRO A 8 -3.51 -17.35 -10.61
CA PRO A 8 -3.85 -16.78 -11.91
C PRO A 8 -5.16 -16.00 -11.84
N ALA A 9 -5.15 -14.77 -12.36
CA ALA A 9 -6.36 -13.99 -12.51
C ALA A 9 -7.17 -14.48 -13.72
N VAL A 10 -8.49 -14.36 -13.63
CA VAL A 10 -9.42 -14.63 -14.73
C VAL A 10 -9.50 -13.40 -15.62
N TYR A 11 -9.44 -13.62 -16.92
CA TYR A 11 -9.59 -12.58 -17.95
C TYR A 11 -11.03 -12.52 -18.46
N SER A 12 -11.56 -11.32 -18.68
CA SER A 12 -12.86 -11.12 -19.32
C SER A 12 -12.91 -9.83 -20.13
N THR A 13 -13.61 -9.87 -21.27
CA THR A 13 -13.88 -8.72 -22.13
C THR A 13 -15.36 -8.35 -22.01
N THR A 14 -15.62 -7.06 -21.84
CA THR A 14 -16.95 -6.46 -21.72
C THR A 14 -17.09 -5.30 -22.71
N SER A 15 -18.26 -4.66 -22.76
CA SER A 15 -18.48 -3.43 -23.55
C SER A 15 -17.56 -2.27 -23.17
N ASN A 16 -17.03 -2.23 -21.95
CA ASN A 16 -16.26 -1.09 -21.42
C ASN A 16 -14.78 -1.43 -21.23
N GLY A 17 -14.35 -2.53 -21.85
CA GLY A 17 -12.96 -2.93 -21.91
C GLY A 17 -12.72 -4.32 -21.38
N THR A 18 -11.44 -4.56 -21.15
CA THR A 18 -10.89 -5.88 -20.84
C THR A 18 -10.27 -5.83 -19.45
N PHE A 19 -10.59 -6.83 -18.62
CA PHE A 19 -10.24 -6.85 -17.21
C PHE A 19 -9.70 -8.21 -16.77
N TRP A 20 -8.76 -8.17 -15.84
CA TRP A 20 -8.32 -9.29 -15.01
C TRP A 20 -8.95 -9.17 -13.63
N PHE A 21 -9.45 -10.25 -13.07
CA PHE A 21 -9.97 -10.28 -11.70
C PHE A 21 -9.70 -11.61 -11.02
N CYS A 22 -9.75 -11.65 -9.69
CA CYS A 22 -9.62 -12.92 -8.99
C CYS A 22 -10.91 -13.73 -9.11
N GLY A 23 -10.81 -15.02 -9.43
CA GLY A 23 -11.97 -15.94 -9.38
C GLY A 23 -12.42 -16.30 -7.96
N GLN A 24 -11.71 -15.87 -6.91
CA GLN A 24 -11.98 -16.17 -5.51
C GLN A 24 -12.38 -14.90 -4.73
N ASN A 25 -13.59 -14.41 -4.99
CA ASN A 25 -14.12 -13.14 -4.43
C ASN A 25 -14.30 -13.15 -2.90
N SER A 26 -14.26 -14.32 -2.24
CA SER A 26 -14.40 -14.44 -0.78
C SER A 26 -13.16 -13.99 -0.01
N SER A 27 -11.98 -14.08 -0.63
CA SER A 27 -10.70 -13.73 -0.01
C SER A 27 -9.97 -12.60 -0.73
N CYS A 28 -10.27 -12.35 -2.02
CA CYS A 28 -9.58 -11.41 -2.88
C CYS A 28 -10.54 -10.49 -3.61
N ASN A 29 -10.30 -9.17 -3.55
CA ASN A 29 -11.05 -8.18 -4.34
C ASN A 29 -10.20 -7.62 -5.49
N PHE A 30 -9.29 -8.43 -6.03
CA PHE A 30 -8.40 -8.01 -7.11
C PHE A 30 -9.16 -7.81 -8.41
N ILE A 31 -8.97 -6.64 -9.01
CA ILE A 31 -9.41 -6.32 -10.36
C ILE A 31 -8.44 -5.31 -10.99
N CYS A 32 -8.10 -5.51 -12.26
CA CYS A 32 -7.13 -4.71 -13.02
C CYS A 32 -7.58 -4.63 -14.48
N ALA A 33 -7.58 -3.44 -15.08
CA ALA A 33 -7.80 -3.30 -16.52
C ALA A 33 -6.59 -3.81 -17.31
N GLU A 34 -6.81 -4.38 -18.49
CA GLU A 34 -5.76 -4.93 -19.37
C GLU A 34 -4.65 -3.91 -19.66
N ASN A 35 -5.04 -2.68 -19.97
CA ASN A 35 -4.13 -1.58 -20.25
C ASN A 35 -3.36 -1.07 -19.01
N GLU A 36 -3.67 -1.58 -17.82
CA GLU A 36 -3.03 -1.19 -16.55
C GLU A 36 -2.17 -2.31 -15.94
N CYS A 37 -2.11 -3.49 -16.59
CA CYS A 37 -1.42 -4.68 -16.08
C CYS A 37 0.02 -4.38 -15.62
N TYR A 38 0.79 -3.66 -16.42
CA TYR A 38 2.18 -3.33 -16.10
C TYR A 38 2.34 -2.60 -14.75
N MET A 39 1.44 -1.67 -14.43
CA MET A 39 1.48 -0.95 -13.16
C MET A 39 1.09 -1.87 -12.01
N PHE A 40 0.06 -2.70 -12.21
CA PHE A 40 -0.42 -3.63 -11.21
C PHE A 40 0.56 -4.77 -10.92
N GLU A 41 1.32 -5.27 -11.89
CA GLU A 41 2.32 -6.33 -11.64
C GLU A 41 3.34 -5.90 -10.57
N LYS A 42 3.92 -4.71 -10.73
CA LYS A 42 4.88 -4.15 -9.75
C LYS A 42 4.22 -3.87 -8.40
N ALA A 43 3.03 -3.28 -8.41
CA ALA A 43 2.26 -2.96 -7.22
C ALA A 43 1.86 -4.22 -6.42
N ILE A 44 1.43 -5.29 -7.10
CA ILE A 44 1.07 -6.57 -6.47
C ILE A 44 2.32 -7.23 -5.88
N MET A 45 3.46 -7.19 -6.58
CA MET A 45 4.71 -7.71 -6.04
C MET A 45 5.10 -6.98 -4.76
N ALA A 46 5.08 -5.63 -4.76
CA ALA A 46 5.36 -4.82 -3.59
C ALA A 46 4.43 -5.17 -2.41
N TRP A 47 3.12 -5.31 -2.65
CA TRP A 47 2.18 -5.73 -1.61
C TRP A 47 2.46 -7.13 -1.08
N ARG A 48 2.72 -8.11 -1.94
CA ARG A 48 2.99 -9.48 -1.48
C ARG A 48 4.26 -9.58 -0.63
N CYS A 49 5.28 -8.76 -0.90
CA CYS A 49 6.47 -8.67 -0.07
C CYS A 49 6.19 -8.19 1.36
N THR A 50 5.02 -7.61 1.64
CA THR A 50 4.62 -7.25 3.01
C THR A 50 4.15 -8.44 3.85
N GLU A 51 3.86 -9.57 3.20
CA GLU A 51 3.29 -10.78 3.81
C GLU A 51 2.00 -10.55 4.62
N GLN A 52 1.33 -9.43 4.37
CA GLN A 52 0.13 -9.07 5.11
C GLN A 52 -1.13 -9.76 4.59
N PRO A 53 -2.09 -10.03 5.49
CA PRO A 53 -3.42 -10.43 5.06
C PRO A 53 -4.07 -9.31 4.27
N HIS A 54 -4.89 -9.68 3.29
CA HIS A 54 -5.65 -8.73 2.49
C HIS A 54 -6.50 -7.80 3.39
N PRO A 55 -6.31 -6.47 3.32
CA PRO A 55 -6.91 -5.57 4.28
C PRO A 55 -8.43 -5.51 4.09
N ARG A 56 -9.11 -5.24 5.20
CA ARG A 56 -10.54 -4.96 5.25
C ARG A 56 -10.78 -3.53 5.69
N CYS A 57 -11.79 -2.89 5.11
CA CYS A 57 -12.24 -1.58 5.54
C CYS A 57 -12.70 -1.65 7.00
N ARG A 58 -12.24 -0.70 7.83
CA ARG A 58 -12.56 -0.65 9.26
C ARG A 58 -14.03 -0.30 9.54
N GLU A 59 -14.66 0.42 8.62
CA GLU A 59 -16.06 0.86 8.77
C GLU A 59 -17.05 -0.20 8.24
N HIS A 60 -16.75 -0.83 7.10
CA HIS A 60 -17.68 -1.74 6.41
C HIS A 60 -17.29 -3.22 6.47
N ASN A 61 -16.11 -3.55 7.01
CA ASN A 61 -15.55 -4.91 7.07
C ASN A 61 -15.47 -5.65 5.72
N LYS A 62 -15.46 -4.91 4.60
CA LYS A 62 -15.30 -5.43 3.24
C LYS A 62 -13.83 -5.46 2.84
N LEU A 63 -13.47 -6.45 2.01
CA LEU A 63 -12.14 -6.54 1.41
C LEU A 63 -11.83 -5.26 0.62
N ALA A 64 -10.74 -4.61 0.99
CA ALA A 64 -10.34 -3.35 0.39
C ALA A 64 -9.82 -3.55 -1.04
N LYS A 65 -10.18 -2.67 -1.96
CA LYS A 65 -9.69 -2.75 -3.34
C LYS A 65 -8.27 -2.18 -3.42
N MET A 66 -7.35 -2.88 -4.08
CA MET A 66 -6.05 -2.32 -4.44
C MET A 66 -6.19 -1.36 -5.63
N CYS A 67 -5.53 -0.22 -5.51
CA CYS A 67 -5.35 0.79 -6.54
C CYS A 67 -3.86 1.12 -6.65
N VAL A 68 -3.49 1.81 -7.73
CA VAL A 68 -2.11 2.25 -7.98
C VAL A 68 -2.13 3.75 -8.25
N VAL A 69 -1.17 4.50 -7.71
CA VAL A 69 -1.03 5.93 -7.97
C VAL A 69 -0.60 6.14 -9.43
N LYS A 70 -1.40 6.91 -10.18
CA LYS A 70 -1.18 7.14 -11.63
C LYS A 70 -0.72 8.56 -11.96
N ASP A 71 -0.59 9.42 -10.94
CA ASP A 71 -0.13 10.79 -11.11
C ASP A 71 1.39 10.79 -11.33
N LEU A 72 1.79 10.92 -12.59
CA LEU A 72 3.19 10.89 -13.04
C LEU A 72 4.06 11.99 -12.42
N MET A 73 3.45 13.06 -11.89
CA MET A 73 4.17 14.18 -11.30
C MET A 73 4.48 14.00 -9.81
N LYS A 74 4.05 12.89 -9.21
CA LYS A 74 4.27 12.60 -7.79
C LYS A 74 5.36 11.56 -7.59
N GLU A 75 6.13 11.73 -6.53
CA GLU A 75 7.13 10.76 -6.06
C GLU A 75 6.50 9.41 -5.69
N SER A 76 5.17 9.37 -5.54
CA SER A 76 4.41 8.17 -5.23
C SER A 76 3.85 7.43 -6.45
N TYR A 77 4.19 7.85 -7.69
CA TYR A 77 3.75 7.16 -8.91
C TYR A 77 4.06 5.65 -8.88
N GLY A 78 3.07 4.83 -9.26
CA GLY A 78 3.20 3.38 -9.31
C GLY A 78 3.06 2.67 -7.95
N ARG A 79 2.90 3.40 -6.85
CA ARG A 79 2.74 2.80 -5.52
C ARG A 79 1.34 2.21 -5.31
N PRO A 80 1.23 0.99 -4.75
CA PRO A 80 -0.07 0.41 -4.40
C PRO A 80 -0.67 1.08 -3.18
N PHE A 81 -1.98 1.29 -3.19
CA PHE A 81 -2.77 1.66 -2.01
C PHE A 81 -4.09 0.89 -2.00
N PHE A 82 -4.79 0.87 -0.87
CA PHE A 82 -6.05 0.21 -0.65
C PHE A 82 -7.13 1.22 -0.27
N VAL A 83 -8.30 1.07 -0.88
CA VAL A 83 -9.52 1.83 -0.57
C VAL A 83 -10.66 0.88 -0.25
N CYS A 84 -11.76 1.39 0.32
CA CYS A 84 -12.91 0.55 0.62
C CYS A 84 -13.49 -0.06 -0.67
N GLY A 85 -13.81 -1.35 -0.62
CA GLY A 85 -14.51 -2.05 -1.71
C GLY A 85 -16.04 -2.05 -1.60
N GLU A 86 -16.62 -1.40 -0.58
CA GLU A 86 -18.08 -1.32 -0.42
C GLU A 86 -18.68 -0.34 -1.43
N LYS A 87 -19.69 -0.80 -2.17
CA LYS A 87 -20.40 0.01 -3.18
C LYS A 87 -21.50 0.83 -2.53
N GLY A 88 -21.71 2.05 -3.01
CA GLY A 88 -22.86 2.89 -2.61
C GLY A 88 -22.81 3.49 -1.20
N LYS A 89 -21.77 3.22 -0.40
CA LYS A 89 -21.55 3.83 0.92
C LYS A 89 -20.26 4.63 0.94
N LYS A 90 -20.33 5.87 1.43
CA LYS A 90 -19.15 6.74 1.57
C LYS A 90 -18.42 6.37 2.87
N CYS A 91 -17.12 6.13 2.77
CA CYS A 91 -16.19 6.05 3.90
C CYS A 91 -14.82 6.58 3.47
N SER A 92 -13.94 6.84 4.44
CA SER A 92 -12.62 7.44 4.20
C SER A 92 -11.46 6.45 4.34
N PHE A 93 -11.76 5.15 4.35
CA PHE A 93 -10.76 4.09 4.47
C PHE A 93 -9.76 4.18 3.32
N TRP A 94 -8.50 4.35 3.71
CA TRP A 94 -7.36 4.41 2.82
C TRP A 94 -6.12 3.93 3.56
N MET A 95 -5.28 3.13 2.90
CA MET A 95 -3.96 2.78 3.40
C MET A 95 -3.02 2.46 2.25
N TRP A 96 -1.73 2.74 2.39
CA TRP A 96 -0.74 2.23 1.46
C TRP A 96 -0.70 0.70 1.47
N GLY A 97 -0.47 0.11 0.29
CA GLY A 97 -0.30 -1.31 0.08
C GLY A 97 1.16 -1.73 -0.10
N ASP A 98 2.09 -0.78 -0.09
CA ASP A 98 3.54 -1.04 -0.03
C ASP A 98 4.13 -0.60 1.30
N VAL A 99 3.39 0.20 2.08
CA VAL A 99 3.76 0.54 3.45
C VAL A 99 3.22 -0.53 4.37
N TYR A 100 4.07 -1.49 4.70
CA TYR A 100 3.96 -2.08 6.02
C TYR A 100 4.60 -1.11 7.02
N PRO A 101 4.18 -1.00 8.31
CA PRO A 101 5.19 -0.78 9.31
C PRO A 101 6.23 -1.83 8.99
N ILE A 102 7.46 -1.46 8.66
CA ILE A 102 8.55 -2.45 8.67
C ILE A 102 8.30 -3.28 9.93
N ALA A 103 8.34 -4.62 9.85
CA ALA A 103 8.30 -5.42 11.06
C ALA A 103 9.44 -4.88 11.93
N LYS A 104 9.08 -3.96 12.83
CA LYS A 104 10.03 -3.10 13.49
C LYS A 104 10.62 -4.06 14.50
N PRO A 105 11.92 -4.34 14.45
CA PRO A 105 12.51 -5.21 15.44
C PRO A 105 12.12 -4.66 16.81
N GLU A 106 11.83 -5.57 17.73
CA GLU A 106 11.64 -5.17 19.11
C GLU A 106 12.99 -4.78 19.67
N CYS A 107 13.05 -3.63 20.32
CA CYS A 107 14.23 -3.28 21.11
C CYS A 107 14.34 -4.22 22.33
N HIS A 108 15.43 -4.13 23.09
CA HIS A 108 15.62 -5.01 24.26
C HIS A 108 14.58 -4.86 25.38
N HIS A 109 13.68 -3.87 25.30
CA HIS A 109 12.53 -3.75 26.20
C HIS A 109 11.28 -4.50 25.71
N GLY A 110 11.32 -5.14 24.53
CA GLY A 110 10.13 -5.69 23.87
C GLY A 110 9.24 -4.62 23.21
N LEU A 111 9.72 -3.39 23.06
CA LEU A 111 8.98 -2.30 22.40
C LEU A 111 9.33 -2.23 20.91
N PRO A 112 8.36 -2.02 20.00
CA PRO A 112 8.63 -1.81 18.58
C PRO A 112 9.58 -0.63 18.34
N CYS A 113 10.64 -0.84 17.58
CA CYS A 113 11.60 0.22 17.27
C CYS A 113 11.02 1.38 16.46
N VAL A 114 11.59 2.57 16.62
CA VAL A 114 11.36 3.73 15.75
C VAL A 114 12.42 3.79 14.66
N ILE A 115 12.05 4.39 13.54
CA ILE A 115 12.92 4.55 12.38
C ILE A 115 13.56 5.93 12.45
N ARG A 116 14.88 6.02 12.21
CA ARG A 116 15.62 7.28 12.13
C ARG A 116 16.56 7.27 10.93
N LYS A 117 16.97 8.47 10.51
CA LYS A 117 17.89 8.68 9.39
C LYS A 117 19.20 9.29 9.89
N VAL A 118 20.32 8.84 9.34
CA VAL A 118 21.63 9.42 9.61
C VAL A 118 21.72 10.80 8.97
N LYS A 119 21.71 11.84 9.81
CA LYS A 119 21.90 13.24 9.37
C LYS A 119 23.36 13.67 9.28
N LYS A 120 24.27 12.87 9.84
CA LYS A 120 25.70 13.17 9.85
C LYS A 120 26.27 12.97 8.45
N GLU A 121 27.04 13.93 7.96
CA GLU A 121 27.76 13.82 6.69
C GLU A 121 28.71 12.61 6.69
N GLY A 122 28.82 11.93 5.54
CA GLY A 122 29.71 10.78 5.33
C GLY A 122 29.06 9.66 4.51
N LEU A 123 29.74 8.51 4.44
CA LEU A 123 29.32 7.36 3.62
C LEU A 123 27.94 6.80 3.99
N ASN A 124 27.51 6.97 5.24
CA ASN A 124 26.21 6.49 5.72
C ASN A 124 25.15 7.60 5.76
N LYS A 125 25.42 8.80 5.20
CA LYS A 125 24.44 9.88 5.16
C LYS A 125 23.16 9.39 4.48
N ASP A 126 22.02 9.79 5.03
CA ASP A 126 20.69 9.43 4.56
C ASP A 126 20.30 7.96 4.66
N ARG A 127 21.19 7.08 5.15
CA ARG A 127 20.82 5.70 5.51
C ARG A 127 19.88 5.70 6.70
N VAL A 128 18.99 4.72 6.71
CA VAL A 128 17.91 4.57 7.69
C VAL A 128 18.22 3.42 8.65
N PHE A 129 17.87 3.58 9.92
CA PHE A 129 18.10 2.59 10.96
C PHE A 129 16.93 2.51 11.95
N PHE A 130 16.79 1.35 12.58
CA PHE A 130 15.92 1.11 13.73
C PHE A 130 16.62 1.46 15.02
N CYS A 131 15.90 2.09 15.95
CA CYS A 131 16.38 2.30 17.30
C CYS A 131 15.26 2.26 18.32
N CYS A 132 15.63 2.11 19.60
CA CYS A 132 14.69 2.11 20.70
C CYS A 132 13.86 3.42 20.73
N PRO A 133 12.52 3.34 20.96
CA PRO A 133 11.66 4.51 21.03
C PRO A 133 11.93 5.40 22.24
N ASN A 134 12.48 4.85 23.33
CA ASN A 134 12.71 5.60 24.56
C ASN A 134 13.79 6.67 24.40
N ASP A 135 13.66 7.74 25.18
CA ASP A 135 14.62 8.84 25.23
C ASP A 135 16.00 8.42 25.75
N LYS A 136 16.98 9.32 25.58
CA LYS A 136 18.41 9.04 25.83
C LYS A 136 18.71 8.46 27.21
N GLU A 137 17.91 8.80 28.23
CA GLU A 137 18.10 8.32 29.61
C GLU A 137 17.56 6.91 29.84
N CYS A 138 16.56 6.47 29.06
CA CYS A 138 15.85 5.20 29.22
C CYS A 138 15.96 4.30 27.98
N THR A 139 16.91 4.59 27.08
CA THR A 139 17.11 3.83 25.84
C THR A 139 17.94 2.56 26.09
N CYS A 140 17.53 1.43 25.53
CA CYS A 140 18.33 0.20 25.60
C CYS A 140 19.47 0.17 24.56
N ARG A 141 19.66 1.26 23.80
CA ARG A 141 20.68 1.40 22.76
C ARG A 141 20.58 0.38 21.62
N PHE A 142 19.41 -0.23 21.43
CA PHE A 142 19.15 -1.06 20.25
C PHE A 142 19.40 -0.26 18.97
N PHE A 143 20.09 -0.86 18.02
CA PHE A 143 20.45 -0.28 16.74
C PHE A 143 20.52 -1.38 15.67
N GLU A 144 19.84 -1.17 14.54
CA GLU A 144 19.95 -2.04 13.37
C GLU A 144 19.74 -1.23 12.09
N TRP A 145 20.51 -1.52 11.04
CA TRP A 145 20.30 -0.87 9.75
C TRP A 145 18.98 -1.35 9.12
N ALA A 146 18.22 -0.43 8.54
CA ALA A 146 17.10 -0.82 7.70
C ALA A 146 17.62 -1.43 6.39
N PRO A 147 16.90 -2.39 5.79
CA PRO A 147 17.29 -3.01 4.52
C PRO A 147 17.50 -1.96 3.43
N ASP A 148 18.56 -2.10 2.63
CA ASP A 148 18.94 -1.11 1.60
C ASP A 148 17.85 -0.95 0.51
N GLU A 149 17.05 -1.99 0.26
CA GLU A 149 15.88 -1.99 -0.64
C GLU A 149 14.75 -1.05 -0.18
N GLN A 150 14.82 -0.55 1.06
CA GLN A 150 13.81 0.31 1.67
C GLN A 150 14.30 1.78 1.79
N VAL A 151 15.51 2.10 1.32
CA VAL A 151 16.09 3.46 1.42
C VAL A 151 15.32 4.48 0.59
N GLY A 152 14.76 4.10 -0.57
CA GLY A 152 13.86 4.96 -1.35
C GLY A 152 12.45 5.13 -0.73
N PHE A 153 12.07 4.19 0.13
CA PHE A 153 10.77 4.14 0.79
C PHE A 153 10.72 5.02 2.06
N PHE A 154 11.82 5.16 2.81
CA PHE A 154 11.90 6.04 4.00
C PHE A 154 12.21 7.51 3.71
N GLN A 155 12.57 7.84 2.47
CA GLN A 155 12.77 9.22 2.06
C GLN A 155 11.44 9.92 1.76
N THR A 156 10.39 9.19 1.39
CA THR A 156 9.05 9.72 1.06
C THR A 156 8.09 9.74 2.25
N VAL A 157 8.29 8.89 3.27
CA VAL A 157 7.50 8.94 4.52
C VAL A 157 8.08 9.94 5.51
N ASN A 158 7.94 11.23 5.22
CA ASN A 158 7.70 12.16 6.32
C ASN A 158 6.41 11.69 7.00
N PHE A 159 6.45 11.39 8.30
CA PHE A 159 5.27 11.18 9.15
C PHE A 159 4.50 12.51 9.34
N SER A 160 4.23 13.21 8.26
CA SER A 160 3.17 14.21 8.15
C SER A 160 2.20 13.63 7.13
N GLU A 161 1.00 13.33 7.59
CA GLU A 161 -0.19 12.98 6.82
C GLU A 161 -0.13 13.53 5.38
N GLU A 162 -0.37 12.70 4.36
CA GLU A 162 -0.60 13.25 3.01
C GLU A 162 -1.69 14.34 3.11
N PRO A 163 -1.54 15.49 2.44
CA PRO A 163 -2.54 16.55 2.49
C PRO A 163 -3.94 15.98 2.19
N LEU A 164 -4.93 16.30 3.03
CA LEU A 164 -6.32 15.79 2.93
C LEU A 164 -6.88 15.90 1.49
N GLU A 165 -6.49 16.94 0.76
CA GLU A 165 -6.89 17.18 -0.63
C GLU A 165 -6.44 16.07 -1.61
N ASN A 166 -5.27 15.47 -1.39
CA ASN A 166 -4.78 14.34 -2.17
C ASN A 166 -5.55 13.06 -1.84
N LYS A 167 -5.92 12.88 -0.56
CA LYS A 167 -6.73 11.75 -0.11
C LYS A 167 -8.13 11.80 -0.73
N GLU A 168 -8.75 12.98 -0.79
CA GLU A 168 -10.06 13.19 -1.40
C GLU A 168 -10.05 12.95 -2.91
N LYS A 169 -9.06 13.50 -3.64
CA LYS A 169 -8.92 13.29 -5.10
C LYS A 169 -8.65 11.83 -5.46
N ASN A 170 -7.74 11.16 -4.73
CA ASN A 170 -7.44 9.74 -4.97
C ASN A 170 -8.63 8.83 -4.62
N ASN A 171 -9.38 9.16 -3.57
CA ASN A 171 -10.62 8.44 -3.23
C ASN A 171 -11.72 8.66 -4.26
N TYR A 172 -11.87 9.87 -4.81
CA TYR A 172 -12.84 10.18 -5.87
C TYR A 172 -12.56 9.37 -7.15
N LEU A 173 -11.32 9.42 -7.65
CA LEU A 173 -10.91 8.69 -8.87
C LEU A 173 -11.05 7.17 -8.70
N ALA A 174 -10.73 6.64 -7.52
CA ALA A 174 -10.93 5.22 -7.23
C ALA A 174 -12.42 4.85 -7.19
N THR A 175 -13.28 5.72 -6.62
CA THR A 175 -14.72 5.48 -6.49
C THR A 175 -15.45 5.52 -7.83
N GLU A 176 -15.15 6.48 -8.72
CA GLU A 176 -15.75 6.56 -10.05
C GLU A 176 -15.43 5.32 -10.90
N PHE A 177 -14.16 4.90 -10.89
CA PHE A 177 -13.74 3.69 -11.61
C PHE A 177 -14.42 2.43 -11.06
N ILE A 178 -14.64 2.33 -9.75
CA ILE A 178 -15.36 1.21 -9.12
C ILE A 178 -16.83 1.18 -9.55
N ASN A 179 -17.53 2.31 -9.46
CA ASN A 179 -18.96 2.38 -9.77
C ASN A 179 -19.22 2.08 -11.25
N SER A 180 -18.34 2.54 -12.14
CA SER A 180 -18.38 2.23 -13.56
C SER A 180 -18.26 0.71 -13.81
N LEU A 181 -17.25 0.08 -13.20
CA LEU A 181 -16.96 -1.34 -13.42
C LEU A 181 -17.98 -2.30 -12.75
N ALA A 182 -18.50 -1.90 -11.60
CA ALA A 182 -19.45 -2.67 -10.80
C ALA A 182 -20.81 -2.85 -11.47
N ASN A 183 -21.33 -1.77 -12.07
CA ASN A 183 -22.62 -1.78 -12.75
C ASN A 183 -22.65 -2.75 -13.94
N GLU A 184 -21.48 -3.03 -14.51
CA GLU A 184 -21.37 -3.73 -15.79
C GLU A 184 -21.05 -5.21 -15.61
N LEU A 185 -20.25 -5.54 -14.60
CA LEU A 185 -19.94 -6.93 -14.26
C LEU A 185 -21.07 -7.63 -13.48
N LYS A 186 -22.16 -6.92 -13.13
CA LYS A 186 -23.26 -7.40 -12.25
C LYS A 186 -22.75 -8.03 -10.94
N LEU A 187 -21.62 -7.54 -10.45
CA LEU A 187 -21.04 -7.87 -9.15
C LEU A 187 -21.51 -6.89 -8.08
#